data_AF-A0A496XDN1-F1
#
_entry.id   AF-A0A496XDN1-F1
#
_cell.length_a   1.000
_cell.length_b   1.000
_cell.length_c   1.000
_cell.angle_alpha   90.00
_cell.angle_beta   90.00
_cell.angle_gamma   90.00
#
_symmetry.space_group_name_H-M   'P 1'
#
loop_
_entity.id
_entity.type
_entity.pdbx_description
1 polymer ?
#
loop_
_entity_poly.entity_id
_entity_poly.type
_entity_poly.pdbx_seq_one_letter_code
_entity_poly.pdbx_strand_id
1 'polypeptide(L)' 'MDPFMKRLLRPLLTIIMVSLAGSSPADPIRFEHLTVNDGLPENSVRAILQDQDGFLWFGTQNGVAR' A
#
# COMPACT_ATOMS: atom_id res chain seq x y z
N MET A 1 -38.52 25.04 -3.68
CA MET A 1 -37.77 24.97 -4.95
C MET A 1 -38.57 24.19 -5.96
N ASP A 2 -38.86 24.83 -7.08
CA ASP A 2 -39.64 24.31 -8.20
C ASP A 2 -38.94 23.12 -8.89
N PRO A 3 -39.71 22.17 -9.46
CA PRO A 3 -39.17 20.97 -10.10
C PRO A 3 -38.23 21.26 -11.28
N PHE A 4 -38.38 22.44 -11.90
CA PHE A 4 -37.57 22.89 -13.03
C PHE A 4 -36.10 23.15 -12.60
N MET A 5 -35.89 23.83 -11.48
CA MET A 5 -34.55 24.11 -10.95
C MET A 5 -33.77 22.83 -10.55
N LYS A 6 -34.47 21.80 -10.05
CA LYS A 6 -33.85 20.50 -9.69
C LYS A 6 -33.38 19.69 -10.90
N ARG A 7 -34.07 19.84 -12.05
CA ARG A 7 -33.69 19.19 -13.33
C ARG A 7 -32.44 19.81 -13.94
N LEU A 8 -32.20 21.10 -13.68
CA LEU A 8 -31.03 21.82 -14.18
C LEU A 8 -29.77 21.61 -13.31
N LEU A 9 -29.93 21.52 -11.99
CA LEU A 9 -28.79 21.42 -11.04
C LEU A 9 -28.12 20.05 -10.98
N ARG A 10 -28.87 18.97 -11.24
CA ARG A 10 -28.34 17.60 -11.15
C ARG A 10 -27.17 17.29 -12.10
N PRO A 11 -27.27 17.54 -13.42
CA PRO A 11 -26.14 17.26 -14.31
C PRO A 11 -24.93 18.14 -13.99
N LEU A 12 -25.16 19.39 -13.55
CA LEU A 12 -24.10 20.30 -13.13
C LEU A 12 -23.34 19.76 -11.91
N LEU A 13 -24.05 19.27 -10.90
CA LEU A 13 -23.46 18.64 -9.73
C LEU A 13 -22.65 17.40 -10.09
N THR A 14 -23.17 16.56 -10.99
CA THR A 14 -22.47 15.35 -11.45
C THR A 14 -21.19 15.71 -12.21
N ILE A 15 -21.24 16.71 -13.10
CA ILE A 15 -20.07 17.20 -13.85
C ILE A 15 -19.01 17.74 -12.88
N ILE A 16 -19.41 18.54 -11.90
CA ILE A 16 -18.52 19.07 -10.87
C ILE A 16 -17.85 17.93 -10.08
N MET A 17 -18.62 16.93 -9.64
CA MET A 17 -18.08 15.78 -8.89
C MET A 17 -17.08 14.97 -9.71
N VAL A 18 -17.32 14.79 -11.02
CA VAL A 18 -16.39 14.10 -11.93
C VAL A 18 -15.13 14.94 -12.17
N SER A 19 -15.25 16.26 -12.32
CA SER A 19 -14.10 17.15 -12.50
C SER A 19 -13.24 17.29 -11.24
N LEU A 20 -13.81 17.02 -10.05
CA LEU A 20 -13.08 17.00 -8.78
C LEU A 20 -12.37 15.67 -8.49
N ALA A 21 -12.57 14.63 -9.31
CA ALA A 21 -11.84 13.38 -9.21
C ALA A 21 -10.38 13.58 -9.69
N GLY A 22 -9.53 14.13 -8.83
CA GLY A 22 -8.10 14.23 -9.08
C GLY A 22 -7.43 12.85 -9.10
N SER A 23 -6.33 12.71 -9.84
CA SER A 23 -5.45 11.55 -9.70
C SER A 23 -4.70 11.64 -8.38
N SER A 24 -4.81 10.62 -7.53
CA SER A 24 -3.91 10.52 -6.37
C SER A 24 -2.50 10.22 -6.90
N PRO A 25 -1.46 10.96 -6.46
CA PRO A 25 -0.09 10.52 -6.71
C PRO A 25 0.06 9.11 -6.13
N ALA A 26 0.78 8.24 -6.83
CA ALA A 26 1.09 6.91 -6.31
C ALA A 26 1.75 7.06 -4.94
N ASP A 27 1.32 6.27 -3.97
CA ASP A 27 1.95 6.29 -2.65
C ASP A 27 3.44 5.98 -2.80
N PRO A 28 4.32 6.73 -2.12
CA PRO A 28 5.74 6.45 -2.18
C PRO A 28 5.98 5.06 -1.61
N ILE A 29 6.82 4.27 -2.29
CA ILE A 29 7.26 2.98 -1.77
C ILE A 29 8.00 3.24 -0.47
N ARG A 30 7.51 2.65 0.63
CA ARG A 30 8.14 2.71 1.95
C ARG A 30 8.84 1.39 2.22
N PHE A 31 10.06 1.47 2.73
CA PHE A 31 10.83 0.32 3.15
C PHE A 31 10.94 0.32 4.67
N GLU A 32 10.70 -0.83 5.27
CA GLU A 32 11.07 -1.11 6.65
C GLU A 32 12.46 -1.75 6.65
N HIS A 33 13.30 -1.37 7.62
CA HIS A 33 14.63 -1.93 7.76
C HIS A 33 14.64 -2.91 8.92
N LEU A 34 14.85 -4.18 8.61
CA LEU A 34 15.08 -5.23 9.59
C LEU A 34 16.58 -5.45 9.73
N THR A 35 17.04 -5.48 10.97
CA THR A 35 18.45 -5.64 11.35
C THR A 35 18.59 -6.73 12.41
N VAL A 36 19.82 -6.99 12.85
CA VAL A 36 20.08 -7.85 14.02
C VAL A 36 19.36 -7.40 15.29
N ASN A 37 19.06 -6.11 15.44
CA ASN A 37 18.33 -5.59 16.59
C ASN A 37 16.84 -5.96 16.57
N ASP A 38 16.33 -6.33 15.40
CA ASP A 38 14.93 -6.70 15.17
C ASP A 38 14.72 -8.22 15.15
N GLY A 39 15.80 -8.99 15.37
CA GLY A 39 15.75 -10.46 15.47
C GLY A 39 16.37 -11.22 14.30
N LEU A 40 16.95 -10.53 13.30
CA LEU A 40 17.74 -11.22 12.28
C LEU A 40 19.03 -11.81 12.88
N PRO A 41 19.44 -13.04 12.51
CA PRO A 41 20.71 -13.62 12.99
C PRO A 41 21.95 -12.88 12.46
N GLU A 42 21.84 -12.22 11.30
CA GLU A 42 22.89 -11.43 10.67
C GLU A 42 22.25 -10.43 9.69
N ASN A 43 22.87 -9.26 9.47
CA ASN A 43 22.37 -8.27 8.50
C ASN A 43 22.49 -8.72 7.04
N SER A 44 23.25 -9.79 6.75
CA SER A 44 23.46 -10.32 5.41
C SER A 44 22.49 -11.47 5.11
N VAL A 45 21.39 -11.15 4.44
CA VAL A 45 20.40 -12.15 4.00
C VAL A 45 20.85 -12.77 2.67
N ARG A 46 20.90 -14.09 2.60
CA ARG A 46 21.33 -14.87 1.42
C ARG A 46 20.18 -15.55 0.69
N ALA A 47 19.08 -15.83 1.39
CA ALA A 47 17.90 -16.46 0.83
C ALA A 47 16.63 -15.94 1.51
N ILE A 48 15.56 -15.80 0.73
CA ILE A 48 14.23 -15.43 1.21
C ILE A 48 13.25 -16.46 0.64
N LEU A 49 12.40 -17.01 1.50
CA LEU A 49 11.34 -17.96 1.12
C LEU A 49 10.04 -17.58 1.83
N GLN A 50 8.90 -17.87 1.21
CA GLN A 50 7.60 -17.84 1.89
C GLN A 50 7.09 -19.27 2.08
N ASP A 51 6.60 -19.61 3.26
CA ASP A 51 5.96 -20.91 3.50
C ASP A 51 4.47 -20.92 3.10
N GLN A 52 3.81 -22.06 3.28
CA GLN A 52 2.41 -22.25 2.91
C GLN A 52 1.43 -21.47 3.81
N ASP A 53 1.86 -21.10 5.01
CA ASP A 53 1.05 -20.31 5.95
C ASP A 53 1.24 -18.80 5.73
N GLY A 54 2.15 -18.43 4.82
CA GLY A 54 2.41 -17.05 4.40
C GLY A 54 3.53 -16.37 5.18
N PHE A 55 4.24 -17.07 6.07
CA PHE A 55 5.40 -16.49 6.77
C PHE A 55 6.60 -16.39 5.85
N LEU A 56 7.35 -15.30 6.01
CA LEU A 56 8.64 -15.13 5.35
C LEU A 56 9.75 -15.77 6.18
N TRP A 57 10.72 -16.37 5.51
CA TRP A 57 11.89 -16.99 6.10
C TRP A 57 13.14 -16.37 5.49
N PHE A 58 14.03 -15.90 6.36
CA PHE A 58 15.25 -15.20 6.00
C PHE A 58 16.46 -16.06 6.38
N GLY A 59 17.15 -16.61 5.39
CA GLY A 59 18.37 -17.40 5.59
C GLY A 59 19.62 -16.51 5.54
N THR A 60 20.43 -16.54 6.59
CA THR A 60 21.72 -15.85 6.69
C THR A 60 22.86 -16.87 6.82
N GLN A 61 24.13 -16.44 6.94
CA GLN A 61 25.21 -17.41 7.23
C GLN A 61 25.15 -17.94 8.66
N ASN A 62 24.60 -17.14 9.58
CA ASN A 62 24.60 -17.43 11.01
C ASN A 62 23.28 -18.00 11.54
N GLY A 63 22.27 -18.18 10.69
CA GLY A 63 21.01 -18.80 11.10
C GLY A 63 19.85 -18.48 10.17
N VAL A 64 18.64 -18.72 10.70
CA VAL A 64 17.37 -18.49 10.00
C VAL A 64 16.45 -17.67 10.91
N ALA A 65 15.77 -16.67 10.34
CA ALA A 65 14.69 -15.90 10.99
C ALA A 65 13.37 -16.06 10.25
N ARG A 66 12.26 -15.81 10.96
CA ARG A 66 10.89 -15.83 10.43
C ARG A 66 10.14 -14.57 10.84
#